data_AF-A0A956EER7-F1
#
_entry.id   AF-A0A956EER7-F1
#
_cell.length_a   1.000
_cell.length_b   1.000
_cell.length_c   1.000
_cell.angle_alpha   90.00
_cell.angle_beta   90.00
_cell.angle_gamma   90.00
#
_symmetry.space_group_name_H-M   'P 1'
#
loop_
_entity.id
_entity.type
_entity.pdbx_description
1 polymer ?
#
loop_
_entity_poly.entity_id
_entity_poly.type
_entity_poly.pdbx_seq_one_letter_code
_entity_poly.pdbx_strand_id
1 'polypeptide(L)' 'MRSRYHRRVPLRRRHHRWIFAGLVVALLVLHVDVWNLGTGGALIFGVLPHDLAYHLGWMLAAWGVVVYMTIKVWPEEP' A
#
# COMPACT_ATOMS: atom_id res chain seq x y z
N MET A 1 31.79 2.82 33.07
CA MET A 1 31.14 3.81 32.18
C MET A 1 30.49 3.11 31.00
N ARG A 2 29.17 2.87 31.02
CA ARG A 2 28.41 2.32 29.88
C ARG A 2 27.51 3.43 29.34
N SER A 3 27.92 4.03 28.22
CA SER A 3 27.13 5.03 27.50
C SER A 3 25.88 4.35 26.92
N ARG A 4 24.70 4.67 27.48
CA ARG A 4 23.41 4.31 26.91
C ARG A 4 23.18 5.21 25.70
N TYR A 5 23.54 4.72 24.51
CA TYR A 5 23.02 5.28 23.27
C TYR A 5 21.50 5.08 23.25
N HIS A 6 20.75 6.05 23.76
CA HIS A 6 19.35 6.23 23.41
C HIS A 6 19.31 6.54 21.92
N ARG A 7 19.23 5.50 21.10
CA ARG A 7 18.87 5.56 19.69
C ARG A 7 17.43 6.08 19.65
N ARG A 8 17.28 7.41 19.75
CA ARG A 8 16.02 8.11 19.49
C ARG A 8 15.75 7.89 18.01
N VAL A 9 15.07 6.80 17.70
CA VAL A 9 14.45 6.62 16.39
C VAL A 9 13.60 7.87 16.16
N PRO A 10 13.94 8.72 15.18
CA PRO A 10 13.21 9.97 14.99
C PRO A 10 11.74 9.62 14.78
N LEU A 11 10.85 10.24 15.57
CA LEU A 11 9.40 9.98 15.58
C LEU A 11 8.77 9.99 14.18
N ARG A 12 9.39 10.74 13.25
CA ARG A 12 9.06 10.79 11.83
C ARG A 12 9.10 9.41 11.15
N ARG A 13 10.07 8.55 11.48
CA ARG A 13 10.16 7.16 10.95
C ARG A 13 9.07 6.25 11.50
N ARG A 14 8.52 6.50 12.69
CA ARG A 14 7.42 5.70 13.25
C ARG A 14 6.10 5.99 12.53
N HIS A 15 5.80 7.25 12.26
CA HIS A 15 4.59 7.63 11.53
C HIS A 15 4.56 7.05 10.12
N HIS A 16 5.66 7.12 9.37
CA HIS A 16 5.75 6.51 8.04
C HIS A 16 5.54 4.99 8.06
N ARG A 17 5.99 4.30 9.12
CA ARG A 17 5.74 2.86 9.29
C ARG A 17 4.27 2.54 9.54
N TRP A 18 3.58 3.34 10.35
CA TRP A 18 2.14 3.17 10.59
C TRP A 18 1.30 3.50 9.36
N ILE A 19 1.66 4.55 8.61
CA ILE A 19 1.01 4.88 7.33
C ILE A 19 1.22 3.75 6.32
N PHE A 20 2.43 3.22 6.21
CA PHE A 20 2.72 2.08 5.34
C PHE A 20 1.95 0.83 5.77
N ALA A 21 1.93 0.49 7.06
CA ALA A 21 1.15 -0.63 7.57
C ALA A 21 -0.35 -0.47 7.27
N GLY A 22 -0.89 0.74 7.47
CA GLY A 22 -2.28 1.05 7.12
C GLY A 22 -2.57 0.90 5.62
N LEU A 23 -1.67 1.39 4.76
CA LEU A 23 -1.77 1.23 3.31
C LEU A 23 -1.75 -0.25 2.90
N VAL A 24 -0.85 -1.05 3.47
CA VAL A 24 -0.75 -2.49 3.18
C VAL A 24 -2.01 -3.24 3.65
N VAL A 25 -2.51 -2.94 4.85
CA VAL A 25 -3.75 -3.55 5.37
C VAL A 25 -4.95 -3.16 4.50
N ALA A 26 -5.07 -1.89 4.12
CA ALA A 26 -6.13 -1.44 3.21
C ALA A 26 -6.04 -2.14 1.86
N LEU A 27 -4.82 -2.31 1.33
CA LEU A 27 -4.58 -3.03 0.07
C LEU A 27 -4.98 -4.50 0.18
N LEU A 28 -4.67 -5.15 1.30
CA LEU A 28 -5.03 -6.54 1.59
C LEU A 28 -6.54 -6.71 1.68
N VAL A 29 -7.23 -5.85 2.45
CA VAL A 29 -8.69 -5.89 2.57
C VAL A 29 -9.36 -5.71 1.22
N LEU A 30 -8.86 -4.76 0.41
CA LEU A 30 -9.33 -4.55 -0.95
C LEU A 30 -9.03 -5.77 -1.85
N HIS A 31 -7.92 -6.46 -1.63
CA HIS A 31 -7.52 -7.63 -2.42
C HIS A 31 -8.36 -8.89 -2.16
N VAL A 32 -8.95 -9.05 -0.97
CA VAL A 32 -9.69 -10.29 -0.63
C VAL A 32 -10.91 -10.49 -1.54
N ASP A 33 -11.27 -9.51 -2.37
CA ASP A 33 -12.26 -9.59 -3.45
C ASP A 33 -13.65 -10.11 -3.01
N VAL A 34 -13.93 -10.02 -1.70
CA VAL A 34 -15.20 -10.43 -1.09
C VAL A 34 -16.36 -9.56 -1.58
N TRP A 35 -16.06 -8.36 -2.08
CA TRP A 35 -17.07 -7.41 -2.57
C TRP A 35 -17.39 -7.52 -4.06
N ASN A 36 -16.63 -8.30 -4.83
CA ASN A 36 -16.79 -8.42 -6.29
C ASN A 36 -17.54 -9.70 -6.72
N LEU A 37 -18.10 -10.45 -5.75
CA LEU A 37 -18.93 -11.62 -5.97
C LEU A 37 -20.28 -11.23 -6.64
N GLY A 38 -20.28 -11.02 -7.96
CA GLY A 38 -21.51 -10.83 -8.75
C GLY A 38 -21.43 -9.83 -9.90
N THR A 39 -20.32 -9.13 -10.08
CA THR A 39 -20.18 -8.03 -11.05
C THR A 39 -19.66 -8.44 -12.43
N GLY A 40 -19.63 -9.74 -12.75
CA GLY A 40 -19.06 -10.32 -13.96
C GLY A 40 -19.68 -9.91 -15.31
N GLY A 41 -20.65 -8.99 -15.32
CA GLY A 41 -21.30 -8.47 -16.54
C GLY A 41 -21.27 -6.95 -16.70
N ALA A 42 -20.77 -6.19 -15.71
CA ALA A 42 -20.74 -4.73 -15.81
C ALA A 42 -19.53 -4.29 -16.67
N LEU A 43 -19.78 -3.75 -17.87
CA LEU A 43 -18.73 -3.09 -18.65
C LEU A 43 -18.61 -1.63 -18.22
N ILE A 44 -17.41 -1.22 -17.79
CA ILE A 44 -17.06 0.19 -17.61
C ILE A 44 -16.67 0.75 -18.98
N PHE A 45 -17.23 1.92 -19.34
CA PHE A 45 -17.04 2.58 -20.65
C PHE A 45 -17.42 1.73 -21.89
N GLY A 46 -18.13 0.62 -21.72
CA GLY A 46 -18.52 -0.25 -22.84
C GLY A 46 -17.36 -1.01 -23.50
N VAL A 47 -16.16 -0.96 -22.92
CA VAL A 47 -14.93 -1.59 -23.47
C VAL A 47 -14.27 -2.52 -22.46
N LEU A 48 -14.32 -2.22 -21.16
CA LEU A 48 -13.54 -2.93 -20.15
C LEU A 48 -14.45 -3.59 -19.11
N PRO A 49 -14.29 -4.90 -18.83
CA PRO A 49 -14.97 -5.54 -17.71
C PRO A 49 -14.64 -4.81 -16.39
N HIS A 50 -15.66 -4.55 -15.57
CA HIS A 50 -15.51 -3.91 -14.27
C HIS A 50 -14.49 -4.64 -13.38
N ASP A 51 -14.53 -5.97 -13.44
CA ASP A 51 -13.57 -6.85 -12.81
C ASP A 51 -12.12 -6.51 -13.21
N LEU A 52 -11.85 -6.33 -14.51
CA LEU A 52 -10.53 -6.00 -15.01
C LEU A 52 -10.08 -4.60 -14.60
N ALA A 53 -10.98 -3.61 -14.63
CA ALA A 53 -10.70 -2.24 -14.18
C ALA A 53 -10.35 -2.21 -12.68
N TYR A 54 -11.09 -2.96 -11.87
CA TYR A 54 -10.85 -3.09 -10.45
C TYR A 54 -9.45 -3.68 -10.18
N HIS A 55 -9.10 -4.77 -10.86
CA HIS A 55 -7.76 -5.38 -10.77
C HIS A 55 -6.65 -4.41 -11.21
N LEU A 56 -6.85 -3.65 -12.29
CA LEU A 56 -5.91 -2.63 -12.76
C LEU A 56 -5.72 -1.50 -11.73
N GLY A 57 -6.82 -1.00 -11.16
CA GLY A 57 -6.79 0.02 -10.11
C GLY A 57 -6.04 -0.50 -8.87
N TRP A 58 -6.26 -1.75 -8.50
CA TRP A 58 -5.55 -2.39 -7.40
C TRP A 58 -4.04 -2.56 -7.68
N MET A 59 -3.66 -2.98 -8.90
CA MET A 59 -2.24 -3.07 -9.30
C MET A 59 -1.55 -1.70 -9.23
N LEU A 60 -2.23 -0.63 -9.66
CA LEU A 60 -1.71 0.73 -9.55
C LEU A 60 -1.58 1.20 -8.09
N ALA A 61 -2.54 0.88 -7.24
CA ALA A 61 -2.46 1.16 -5.81
C ALA A 61 -1.27 0.41 -5.17
N ALA A 62 -1.09 -0.88 -5.50
CA ALA A 62 0.04 -1.69 -5.02
C ALA A 62 1.38 -1.09 -5.44
N TRP A 63 1.50 -0.71 -6.72
CA TRP A 63 2.67 -0.03 -7.25
C TRP A 63 2.96 1.28 -6.50
N GLY A 64 1.95 2.10 -6.25
CA GLY A 64 2.09 3.35 -5.49
C GLY A 64 2.60 3.12 -4.06
N VAL A 65 2.13 2.06 -3.40
CA VAL A 65 2.62 1.67 -2.07
C VAL A 65 4.09 1.26 -2.10
N VAL A 66 4.51 0.50 -3.12
CA VAL A 66 5.92 0.11 -3.30
C VAL A 66 6.79 1.33 -3.59
N VAL A 67 6.37 2.21 -4.50
CA VAL A 67 7.09 3.47 -4.81
C VAL A 67 7.20 4.36 -3.58
N TYR A 68 6.12 4.48 -2.80
CA TYR A 68 6.15 5.24 -1.55
C TYR A 68 7.15 4.63 -0.55
N MET A 69 7.18 3.30 -0.44
CA MET A 69 8.14 2.59 0.40
C MET A 69 9.57 2.86 -0.05
N THR A 70 9.88 2.78 -1.34
CA THR A 70 11.24 2.96 -1.85
C THR A 70 11.72 4.40 -1.73
N ILE A 71 10.86 5.40 -1.91
CA ILE A 71 11.26 6.82 -1.85
C ILE A 71 11.29 7.36 -0.41
N LYS A 72 10.33 6.98 0.44
CA LYS A 72 10.13 7.63 1.76
C LYS A 72 10.49 6.76 2.95
N VAL A 73 10.39 5.44 2.82
CA VAL A 73 10.61 4.49 3.93
C VAL A 73 11.99 3.85 3.85
N TRP A 74 12.53 3.67 2.65
CA TRP A 74 13.83 3.03 2.44
C TRP A 74 14.95 3.81 3.14
N PRO A 75 15.79 3.14 3.95
CA PRO A 75 16.91 3.79 4.59
C PRO A 75 17.99 4.10 3.55
N GLU A 76 18.35 5.37 3.39
CA GLU A 76 19.63 5.74 2.81
C GLU A 76 20.72 5.32 3.81
N GLU A 77 21.57 4.39 3.39
CA GLU A 77 22.81 4.07 4.09
C GLU A 77 23.79 5.25 3.86
N PRO A 78 24.59 5.65 4.88
CA PRO A 78 25.64 6.66 4.71
C PRO A 78 26.82 6.14 3.90
#